data_AF-A0A0P9HAG5-F1
#
_entry.id   AF-A0A0P9HAG5-F1
#
_cell.length_a   1.000
_cell.length_b   1.000
_cell.length_c   1.000
_cell.angle_alpha   90.00
_cell.angle_beta   90.00
_cell.angle_gamma   90.00
#
_symmetry.space_group_name_H-M   'P 1'
#
loop_
_entity.id
_entity.type
_entity.pdbx_description
1 polymer ?
#
loop_
_entity_poly.entity_id
_entity_poly.type
_entity_poly.pdbx_seq_one_letter_code
_entity_poly.pdbx_strand_id
1 'polypeptide(L)'
;MNATRHWSAQRRYALSVGGVALITLALTQLPALHETNIALLYLLVVFVSATTVGLVPAILASLLAFLAFNFFFVPPLHTLAVANPEDIVRLLTFLLVGVVTSTLASRARAEANAAERTAADLSALYGLSQALSAEVTLDRALPLLAQTTLQLVNVPMCSVLIYDEKGLLSERAVAGALPPTPAHSIDTFLRVGPRVLGVLRVAQRSVHDELSEDERARLETIAAQLVLVLERAQLAEEAARMRAQAEAERVKGALLSSVSHDLRTPLSVIKGAVTNLLDEGVVWDADTRRDLLHAVDDETDRLNRLVGNLLEMSRIESGAVHPARDWHDLGEQIGAVAAHLRPRLGARPLIVDVPADLPLVYVSYTEIDQVLTNLLENALKYTPADTPIEIAAAVAGDAVRVVVRDHGPGIPRGLEKRIFEKFVRATPPERHADGTGLGLAICKGIV
;
A
#
# COMPACT_ATOMS: atom_id res chain seq x y z
N MET A 1 11.07 19.24 -24.59
CA MET A 1 11.41 20.56 -25.16
C MET A 1 12.85 20.86 -24.75
N ASN A 2 13.88 21.01 -25.58
CA ASN A 2 13.96 21.54 -26.95
C ASN A 2 15.08 20.87 -27.78
N ALA A 3 14.69 20.21 -28.87
CA ALA A 3 15.12 20.36 -30.26
C ALA A 3 16.53 20.89 -30.67
N THR A 4 17.61 20.76 -29.90
CA THR A 4 18.99 20.94 -30.42
C THR A 4 19.56 19.61 -30.92
N ARG A 5 18.75 18.89 -31.70
CA ARG A 5 19.13 17.67 -32.42
C ARG A 5 20.32 17.96 -33.33
N HIS A 6 21.36 17.15 -33.17
CA HIS A 6 22.57 17.06 -33.98
C HIS A 6 22.42 17.59 -35.41
N TRP A 7 22.72 18.87 -35.63
CA TRP A 7 22.99 19.38 -36.96
C TRP A 7 24.18 18.58 -37.49
N SER A 8 23.99 17.88 -38.61
CA SER A 8 25.09 17.20 -39.29
C SER A 8 26.22 18.21 -39.52
N ALA A 9 27.47 17.76 -39.43
CA ALA A 9 28.63 18.64 -39.56
C ALA A 9 28.50 19.54 -40.80
N GLN A 10 27.98 19.00 -41.91
CA GLN A 10 27.68 19.74 -43.13
C GLN A 10 26.74 20.94 -42.94
N ARG A 11 25.64 20.80 -42.19
CA ARG A 11 24.69 21.90 -41.92
C ARG A 11 25.30 23.00 -41.08
N ARG A 12 26.18 22.63 -40.15
CA ARG A 12 26.93 23.57 -39.30
C ARG A 12 27.83 24.46 -40.15
N TYR A 13 28.66 23.88 -41.00
CA TYR A 13 29.50 24.64 -41.93
C TYR A 13 28.67 25.48 -42.91
N ALA A 14 27.57 24.92 -43.45
CA ALA A 14 26.70 25.63 -44.37
C ALA A 14 26.07 26.89 -43.74
N LEU A 15 25.69 26.84 -42.45
CA LEU A 15 25.12 27.99 -41.75
C LEU A 15 26.17 29.10 -41.55
N SER A 16 27.39 28.73 -41.17
CA SER A 16 28.51 29.67 -41.01
C SER A 16 28.89 30.34 -42.33
N VAL A 17 29.02 29.57 -43.41
CA VAL A 17 29.32 30.08 -44.76
C VAL A 17 28.17 30.94 -45.28
N GLY A 18 26.93 30.46 -45.13
CA GLY A 18 25.73 31.17 -45.55
C GLY A 18 25.54 32.50 -44.83
N GLY A 19 25.84 32.57 -43.53
CA GLY A 19 25.78 33.80 -42.75
C GLY A 19 26.77 34.86 -43.25
N VAL A 20 28.01 34.45 -43.55
CA VAL A 20 29.02 35.34 -44.13
C VAL A 20 28.60 35.80 -45.53
N ALA A 21 28.16 34.88 -46.40
CA ALA A 21 27.73 35.23 -47.75
C ALA A 21 26.52 36.18 -47.76
N LEU A 22 25.56 35.97 -46.87
CA LEU A 22 24.36 36.80 -46.75
C LEU A 22 24.68 38.21 -46.26
N ILE A 23 25.54 38.35 -45.24
CA ILE A 23 25.95 39.68 -44.78
C ILE A 23 26.80 40.40 -45.84
N THR A 24 27.66 39.69 -46.56
CA THR A 24 28.42 40.26 -47.69
C THR A 24 27.48 40.79 -48.77
N LEU A 25 26.50 39.99 -49.20
CA LEU A 25 25.53 40.40 -50.22
C LEU A 25 24.66 41.58 -49.76
N ALA A 26 24.24 41.61 -48.49
CA ALA A 26 23.46 42.72 -47.96
C ALA A 26 24.27 44.03 -47.93
N LEU A 27 25.55 43.95 -47.54
CA LEU A 27 26.42 45.11 -47.42
C LEU A 27 26.89 45.66 -48.78
N THR A 28 27.02 44.84 -49.82
CA THR A 28 27.35 45.35 -51.16
C THR A 28 26.20 46.12 -51.81
N GLN A 29 24.95 45.91 -51.37
CA GLN A 29 23.76 46.61 -51.87
C GLN A 29 23.46 47.93 -51.12
N LEU A 30 24.16 48.20 -50.02
CA LEU A 30 23.99 49.38 -49.18
C LEU A 30 25.12 50.38 -49.42
N PRO A 31 24.92 51.44 -50.23
CA PRO A 31 25.91 52.49 -50.37
C PRO A 31 25.96 53.36 -49.10
N ALA A 32 27.17 53.72 -48.66
CA ALA A 32 27.50 54.71 -47.62
C ALA A 32 27.77 54.25 -46.16
N LEU A 33 28.21 53.00 -45.93
CA LEU A 33 28.77 52.62 -44.63
C LEU A 33 30.29 52.82 -44.58
N HIS A 34 30.79 53.38 -43.47
CA HIS A 34 32.22 53.48 -43.18
C HIS A 34 32.82 52.08 -42.94
N GLU A 35 34.08 51.88 -43.34
CA GLU A 35 34.81 50.60 -43.24
C GLU A 35 34.72 49.95 -41.85
N THR A 36 34.82 50.76 -40.78
CA THR A 36 34.75 50.29 -39.40
C THR A 36 33.42 49.63 -39.06
N ASN A 37 32.30 50.17 -39.55
CA ASN A 37 30.96 49.64 -39.25
C ASN A 37 30.73 48.30 -39.98
N ILE A 38 31.26 48.17 -41.19
CA ILE A 38 31.21 46.94 -41.98
C ILE A 38 31.98 45.83 -41.24
N ALA A 39 33.18 46.12 -40.72
CA ALA A 39 33.96 45.17 -39.93
C ALA A 39 33.22 44.69 -38.67
N LEU A 40 32.54 45.60 -37.95
CA LEU A 40 31.73 45.24 -36.77
C LEU A 40 30.58 44.29 -37.11
N LEU A 41 29.92 44.48 -38.25
CA LEU A 41 28.83 43.59 -38.69
C LEU A 41 29.33 42.19 -39.06
N TYR A 42 30.49 42.08 -39.71
CA TYR A 42 31.14 40.78 -39.90
C TYR A 42 31.48 40.11 -38.56
N LEU A 43 31.92 40.90 -37.57
CA LEU A 43 32.32 40.38 -36.26
C LEU A 43 31.11 39.81 -35.51
N LEU A 44 29.94 40.45 -35.66
CA LEU A 44 28.68 39.94 -35.14
C LEU A 44 28.32 38.58 -35.74
N VAL A 45 28.49 38.39 -37.05
CA VAL A 45 28.22 37.09 -37.72
C VAL A 45 29.17 36.01 -37.22
N VAL A 46 30.46 36.32 -37.09
CA VAL A 46 31.46 35.40 -36.53
C VAL A 46 31.11 35.03 -35.07
N PHE A 47 30.68 36.00 -34.27
CA PHE A 47 30.25 35.80 -32.88
C PHE A 47 29.02 34.88 -32.79
N VAL A 48 27.99 35.11 -33.61
CA VAL A 48 26.80 34.25 -33.67
C VAL A 48 27.18 32.84 -34.12
N SER A 49 28.06 32.70 -35.11
CA SER A 49 28.56 31.41 -35.56
C SER A 49 29.33 30.67 -34.45
N ALA A 50 30.15 31.37 -33.67
CA ALA A 50 30.92 30.80 -32.56
C ALA A 50 30.02 30.28 -31.41
N THR A 51 28.96 31.00 -31.07
CA THR A 51 28.05 30.63 -29.98
C THR A 51 27.07 29.52 -30.35
N THR A 52 26.63 29.47 -31.61
CA THR A 52 25.61 28.51 -32.05
C THR A 52 26.23 27.23 -32.64
N VAL A 53 27.24 27.36 -33.50
CA VAL A 53 27.70 26.28 -34.39
C VAL A 53 28.97 25.56 -33.88
N GLY A 54 29.84 26.24 -33.13
CA GLY A 54 31.06 25.70 -32.52
C GLY A 54 32.37 26.18 -33.16
N LEU A 55 33.51 25.69 -32.66
CA LEU A 55 34.86 26.23 -32.93
C LEU A 55 35.27 26.19 -34.40
N VAL A 56 35.27 25.00 -35.00
CA VAL A 56 35.82 24.80 -36.35
C VAL A 56 35.02 25.58 -37.41
N PRO A 57 33.67 25.59 -37.39
CA PRO A 57 32.88 26.42 -38.29
C PRO A 57 33.04 27.93 -38.05
N ALA A 58 33.30 28.36 -36.81
CA ALA A 58 33.52 29.77 -36.50
C ALA A 58 34.89 30.29 -36.97
N ILE A 59 35.94 29.47 -36.89
CA ILE A 59 37.25 29.77 -37.48
C ILE A 59 37.12 29.89 -39.01
N LEU A 60 36.35 29.01 -39.63
CA LEU A 60 36.07 29.10 -41.07
C LEU A 60 35.27 30.37 -41.41
N ALA A 61 34.27 30.73 -40.59
CA ALA A 61 33.50 31.97 -40.76
C ALA A 61 34.38 33.21 -40.62
N SER A 62 35.33 33.24 -39.67
CA SER A 62 36.22 34.39 -39.47
C SER A 62 37.20 34.57 -40.62
N LEU A 63 37.72 33.47 -41.18
CA LEU A 63 38.56 33.51 -42.37
C LEU A 63 37.79 34.01 -43.60
N LEU A 64 36.58 33.48 -43.83
CA LEU A 64 35.74 33.91 -44.95
C LEU A 64 35.28 35.36 -44.80
N ALA A 65 34.94 35.79 -43.58
CA ALA A 65 34.56 37.16 -43.28
C ALA A 65 35.72 38.13 -43.57
N PHE A 66 36.95 37.77 -43.18
CA PHE A 66 38.13 38.56 -43.49
C PHE A 66 38.36 38.66 -45.01
N LEU A 67 38.33 37.53 -45.72
CA LEU A 67 38.53 37.50 -47.17
C LEU A 67 37.45 38.31 -47.90
N ALA A 68 36.18 38.16 -47.53
CA ALA A 68 35.09 38.92 -48.11
C ALA A 68 35.20 40.42 -47.78
N PHE A 69 35.55 40.76 -46.55
CA PHE A 69 35.77 42.15 -46.13
C PHE A 69 36.90 42.81 -46.93
N ASN A 70 38.06 42.16 -47.02
CA ASN A 70 39.23 42.67 -47.75
C ASN A 70 38.95 42.80 -49.25
N PHE A 71 38.30 41.80 -49.86
CA PHE A 71 38.06 41.80 -51.30
C PHE A 71 37.01 42.83 -51.76
N PHE A 72 35.94 43.04 -50.99
CA PHE A 72 34.80 43.88 -51.42
C PHE A 72 34.82 45.30 -50.86
N PHE A 73 35.51 45.57 -49.75
CA PHE A 73 35.34 46.82 -49.01
C PHE A 73 36.66 47.55 -48.68
N VAL A 74 37.83 46.97 -48.96
CA VAL A 74 39.14 47.62 -48.73
C VAL A 74 39.78 48.01 -50.08
N PRO A 75 40.11 49.30 -50.33
CA PRO A 75 40.79 49.72 -51.56
C PRO A 75 42.25 49.22 -51.63
N PRO A 76 42.78 48.80 -52.80
CA PRO A 76 42.08 48.67 -54.09
C PRO A 76 41.11 47.47 -54.12
N LEU A 77 39.85 47.77 -54.48
CA LEU A 77 38.76 46.80 -54.49
C LEU A 77 39.06 45.64 -55.46
N HIS A 78 38.53 44.46 -55.15
CA HIS A 78 38.69 43.22 -55.92
C HIS A 78 40.12 42.70 -56.01
N THR A 79 40.98 43.09 -55.07
CA THR A 79 42.33 42.53 -54.92
C THR A 79 42.53 41.99 -53.52
N LEU A 80 43.24 40.86 -53.38
CA LEU A 80 43.62 40.27 -52.09
C LEU A 80 45.01 40.76 -51.70
N ALA A 81 45.19 42.08 -51.61
CA ALA A 81 46.46 42.68 -51.24
C ALA A 81 46.46 43.05 -49.75
N VAL A 82 47.26 42.34 -48.95
CA VAL A 82 47.57 42.75 -47.57
C VAL A 82 48.72 43.75 -47.62
N ALA A 83 48.41 44.99 -48.01
CA ALA A 83 49.41 46.04 -48.17
C ALA A 83 49.62 46.84 -46.87
N ASN A 84 48.59 46.92 -46.01
CA ASN A 84 48.59 47.75 -44.82
C ASN A 84 48.70 46.90 -43.53
N PRO A 85 49.44 47.37 -42.51
CA PRO A 85 49.52 46.68 -41.21
C PRO A 85 48.16 46.57 -40.50
N GLU A 86 47.19 47.45 -40.83
CA GLU A 86 45.84 47.42 -40.28
C GLU A 86 45.04 46.16 -40.66
N ASP A 87 45.27 45.59 -41.85
CA ASP A 87 44.54 44.40 -42.31
C ASP A 87 44.97 43.15 -41.51
N ILE A 88 46.24 43.09 -41.10
CA ILE A 88 46.74 42.05 -40.19
C ILE A 88 46.07 42.16 -38.83
N VAL A 89 45.93 43.38 -38.29
CA VAL A 89 45.25 43.62 -37.01
C VAL A 89 43.78 43.20 -37.08
N ARG A 90 43.08 43.47 -38.19
CA ARG A 90 41.70 43.03 -38.41
C ARG A 90 41.61 41.50 -38.43
N LEU A 91 42.44 40.81 -39.20
CA LEU A 91 42.48 39.34 -39.24
C LEU A 91 42.70 38.73 -37.85
N LEU A 92 43.69 39.25 -37.11
CA LEU A 92 43.97 38.79 -35.75
C LEU A 92 42.80 39.03 -34.81
N THR A 93 42.10 40.16 -34.94
CA THR A 93 40.91 40.48 -34.13
C THR A 93 39.77 39.51 -34.40
N PHE A 94 39.45 39.22 -35.67
CA PHE A 94 38.42 38.25 -36.04
C PHE A 94 38.74 36.83 -35.56
N LEU A 95 40.00 36.42 -35.70
CA LEU A 95 40.46 35.11 -35.23
C LEU A 95 40.39 35.01 -33.70
N LEU A 96 40.86 36.05 -32.99
CA LEU A 96 40.83 36.13 -31.54
C LEU A 96 39.39 36.05 -31.01
N VAL A 97 38.47 36.84 -31.57
CA VAL A 97 37.06 36.84 -31.17
C VAL A 97 36.42 35.46 -31.41
N GLY A 98 36.69 34.83 -32.56
CA GLY A 98 36.20 33.48 -32.85
C GLY A 98 36.69 32.42 -31.86
N VAL A 99 38.00 32.43 -31.54
CA VAL A 99 38.62 31.47 -30.60
C VAL A 99 38.16 31.71 -29.17
N VAL A 100 38.16 32.95 -28.69
CA VAL A 100 37.74 33.29 -27.32
C VAL A 100 36.26 32.95 -27.12
N THR A 101 35.40 33.37 -28.05
CA THR A 101 33.95 33.09 -27.96
C THR A 101 33.67 31.59 -27.99
N SER A 102 34.36 30.84 -28.86
CA SER A 102 34.14 29.41 -28.95
C SER A 102 34.71 28.62 -27.77
N THR A 103 35.82 29.04 -27.17
CA THR A 103 36.38 28.37 -25.99
C THR A 103 35.46 28.58 -24.77
N LEU A 104 34.92 29.78 -24.59
CA LEU A 104 33.90 30.07 -23.58
C LEU A 104 32.62 29.27 -23.81
N ALA A 105 32.09 29.25 -25.03
CA ALA A 105 30.90 28.47 -25.36
C ALA A 105 31.11 26.96 -25.17
N SER A 106 32.30 26.44 -25.50
CA SER A 106 32.63 25.04 -25.30
C SER A 106 32.73 24.68 -23.82
N ARG A 107 33.31 25.55 -22.98
CA ARG A 107 33.39 25.35 -21.52
C ARG A 107 32.00 25.36 -20.88
N ALA A 108 31.17 26.34 -21.21
CA ALA A 108 29.79 26.41 -20.69
C ALA A 108 28.97 25.15 -21.03
N ARG A 109 29.12 24.60 -22.25
CA ARG A 109 28.48 23.33 -22.64
C ARG A 109 29.03 22.13 -21.88
N ALA A 110 30.35 22.09 -21.64
CA ALA A 110 30.97 21.02 -20.87
C ALA A 110 30.50 21.03 -19.41
N GLU A 111 30.41 22.22 -18.79
CA GLU A 111 29.87 22.40 -17.44
C GLU A 111 28.39 21.99 -17.36
N ALA A 112 27.56 22.41 -18.32
CA ALA A 112 26.15 22.04 -18.36
C ALA A 112 25.96 20.51 -18.47
N ASN A 113 26.69 19.86 -19.36
CA ASN A 113 26.63 18.41 -19.52
C ASN A 113 27.13 17.66 -18.28
N ALA A 114 28.15 18.19 -17.59
CA ALA A 114 28.64 17.61 -16.34
C ALA A 114 27.58 17.75 -15.23
N ALA A 115 26.95 18.91 -15.10
CA ALA A 115 25.89 19.16 -14.14
C ALA A 115 24.66 18.26 -14.36
N GLU A 116 24.26 18.03 -15.62
CA GLU A 116 23.18 17.10 -15.95
C GLU A 116 23.50 15.66 -15.52
N ARG A 117 24.73 15.19 -15.72
CA ARG A 117 25.16 13.85 -15.26
C ARG A 117 25.11 13.73 -13.75
N THR A 118 25.68 14.71 -13.04
CA THR A 118 25.65 14.73 -11.57
C THR A 118 24.22 14.77 -11.03
N ALA A 119 23.31 15.51 -11.66
CA ALA A 119 21.91 15.55 -11.27
C ALA A 119 21.20 14.19 -11.47
N ALA A 120 21.51 13.48 -12.57
CA ALA A 120 21.01 12.14 -12.82
C ALA A 120 21.53 11.13 -11.77
N ASP A 121 22.83 11.19 -11.45
CA ASP A 121 23.45 10.32 -10.44
C ASP A 121 22.84 10.55 -9.05
N LEU A 122 22.67 11.81 -8.65
CA LEU A 122 22.02 12.16 -7.39
C LEU A 122 20.56 11.68 -7.35
N SER A 123 19.81 11.82 -8.44
CA SER A 123 18.42 11.35 -8.51
C SER A 123 18.32 9.83 -8.38
N ALA A 124 19.26 9.08 -8.97
CA ALA A 124 19.34 7.63 -8.81
C ALA A 124 19.66 7.26 -7.36
N LEU A 125 20.63 7.93 -6.72
CA LEU A 125 20.94 7.72 -5.29
C LEU A 125 19.77 8.06 -4.37
N TYR A 126 19.02 9.13 -4.66
CA TYR A 126 17.79 9.48 -3.93
C TYR A 126 16.70 8.42 -4.13
N GLY A 127 16.50 7.91 -5.34
CA GLY A 127 15.57 6.82 -5.62
C GLY A 127 15.91 5.54 -4.84
N LEU A 128 17.20 5.20 -4.76
CA LEU A 128 17.70 4.09 -3.94
C LEU A 128 17.47 4.34 -2.44
N SER A 129 17.79 5.53 -1.95
CA SER A 129 17.54 5.91 -0.55
C SER A 129 16.04 5.88 -0.21
N GLN A 130 15.16 6.27 -1.13
CA GLN A 130 13.72 6.27 -0.94
C GLN A 130 13.13 4.85 -0.97
N ALA A 131 13.60 3.97 -1.84
CA ALA A 131 13.24 2.55 -1.84
C ALA A 131 13.67 1.83 -0.54
N LEU A 132 14.72 2.34 0.11
CA LEU A 132 15.21 1.85 1.41
C LEU A 132 14.45 2.46 2.62
N SER A 133 13.55 3.43 2.40
CA SER A 133 12.80 4.11 3.47
C SER A 133 11.45 3.41 3.73
N ALA A 134 11.10 3.32 5.02
CA ALA A 134 10.30 2.25 5.64
C ALA A 134 8.79 2.15 5.29
N GLU A 135 8.31 2.77 4.22
CA GLU A 135 6.87 2.80 3.86
C GLU A 135 6.57 2.39 2.40
N VAL A 136 7.58 2.02 1.62
CA VAL A 136 7.37 1.56 0.24
C VAL A 136 7.05 0.07 0.26
N THR A 137 5.83 -0.30 -0.17
CA THR A 137 5.45 -1.70 -0.38
C THR A 137 6.33 -2.35 -1.44
N LEU A 138 6.59 -3.66 -1.32
CA LEU A 138 7.41 -4.42 -2.26
C LEU A 138 6.98 -4.18 -3.72
N ASP A 139 5.66 -4.13 -3.95
CA ASP A 139 5.06 -3.92 -5.27
C ASP A 139 5.44 -2.57 -5.91
N ARG A 140 5.80 -1.56 -5.12
CA ARG A 140 6.29 -0.27 -5.62
C ARG A 140 7.81 -0.20 -5.69
N ALA A 141 8.50 -0.86 -4.77
CA ALA A 141 9.97 -0.85 -4.72
C ALA A 141 10.59 -1.64 -5.88
N LEU A 142 10.05 -2.81 -6.22
CA LEU A 142 10.64 -3.70 -7.23
C LEU A 142 10.66 -3.09 -8.65
N PRO A 143 9.57 -2.48 -9.16
CA PRO A 143 9.60 -1.84 -10.47
C PRO A 143 10.57 -0.65 -10.53
N LEU A 144 10.65 0.14 -9.44
CA LEU A 144 11.57 1.27 -9.34
C LEU A 144 13.04 0.80 -9.40
N LEU A 145 13.39 -0.25 -8.67
CA LEU A 145 14.72 -0.86 -8.70
C LEU A 145 15.03 -1.47 -10.08
N ALA A 146 14.07 -2.16 -10.70
CA ALA A 146 14.23 -2.69 -12.05
C ALA A 146 14.49 -1.57 -13.07
N GLN A 147 13.75 -0.47 -12.99
CA GLN A 147 13.92 0.69 -13.85
C GLN A 147 15.25 1.42 -13.61
N THR A 148 15.66 1.54 -12.35
CA THR A 148 16.97 2.12 -11.95
C THR A 148 18.13 1.27 -12.50
N THR A 149 17.98 -0.05 -12.50
CA THR A 149 18.95 -0.98 -13.10
C THR A 149 19.14 -0.71 -14.59
N LEU A 150 18.07 -0.45 -15.36
CA LEU A 150 18.20 -0.09 -16.77
C LEU A 150 19.04 1.18 -16.97
N GLN A 151 18.79 2.20 -16.14
CA GLN A 151 19.43 3.51 -16.26
C GLN A 151 20.91 3.48 -15.90
N LEU A 152 21.27 2.74 -14.84
CA LEU A 152 22.64 2.71 -14.32
C LEU A 152 23.53 1.66 -15.01
N VAL A 153 22.97 0.53 -15.43
CA VAL A 153 23.72 -0.58 -16.04
C VAL A 153 23.64 -0.54 -17.58
N ASN A 154 22.81 0.35 -18.15
CA ASN A 154 22.64 0.54 -19.60
C ASN A 154 22.31 -0.77 -20.34
N VAL A 155 21.33 -1.49 -19.80
CA VAL A 155 20.82 -2.77 -20.33
C VAL A 155 19.42 -2.60 -20.94
N PRO A 156 19.05 -3.37 -21.97
CA PRO A 156 17.75 -3.26 -22.65
C PRO A 156 16.56 -3.75 -21.81
N MET A 157 16.80 -4.69 -20.88
CA MET A 157 15.78 -5.27 -20.02
C MET A 157 16.35 -5.68 -18.67
N CYS A 158 15.55 -5.51 -17.62
CA CYS A 158 15.79 -5.99 -16.28
C CYS A 158 14.51 -6.66 -15.76
N SER A 159 14.63 -7.88 -15.25
CA SER A 159 13.56 -8.65 -14.61
C SER A 159 13.99 -9.04 -13.21
N VAL A 160 13.09 -8.85 -12.25
CA VAL A 160 13.27 -9.27 -10.86
C VAL A 160 12.36 -10.48 -10.61
N LEU A 161 12.98 -11.63 -10.38
CA LEU A 161 12.30 -12.86 -10.05
C LEU A 161 12.51 -13.21 -8.58
N ILE A 162 11.45 -13.58 -7.87
CA ILE A 162 11.47 -13.86 -6.43
C ILE A 162 10.78 -15.20 -6.20
N TYR A 163 11.34 -16.02 -5.29
CA TYR A 163 10.70 -17.26 -4.88
C TYR A 163 9.44 -16.98 -4.06
N ASP A 164 8.33 -17.62 -4.44
CA ASP A 164 7.10 -17.59 -3.66
C ASP A 164 7.16 -18.54 -2.44
N GLU A 165 6.10 -18.57 -1.63
CA GLU A 165 6.00 -19.47 -0.47
C GLU A 165 6.05 -20.96 -0.83
N LYS A 166 5.80 -21.31 -2.10
CA LYS A 166 5.84 -22.69 -2.62
C LYS A 166 7.21 -23.03 -3.22
N GLY A 167 8.17 -22.10 -3.19
CA GLY A 167 9.49 -22.26 -3.78
C GLY A 167 9.52 -22.14 -5.30
N LEU A 168 8.45 -21.61 -5.91
CA LEU A 168 8.41 -21.33 -7.34
C LEU A 168 8.97 -19.93 -7.62
N LEU A 169 9.86 -19.83 -8.59
CA LEU A 169 10.42 -18.56 -9.02
C LEU A 169 9.39 -17.81 -9.87
N SER A 170 8.90 -16.67 -9.37
CA SER A 170 7.90 -15.84 -10.04
C SER A 170 8.49 -14.48 -10.42
N GLU A 171 8.19 -14.01 -11.63
CA GLU A 171 8.56 -12.66 -12.07
C GLU A 171 7.69 -11.63 -11.35
N ARG A 172 8.32 -10.73 -10.60
CA ARG A 172 7.63 -9.73 -9.76
C ARG A 172 7.74 -8.31 -10.31
N ALA A 173 8.76 -8.03 -11.11
CA ALA A 173 8.89 -6.77 -11.81
C ALA A 173 9.70 -6.94 -13.09
N VAL A 174 9.32 -6.19 -14.13
CA VAL A 174 10.09 -6.06 -15.38
C VAL A 174 10.18 -4.61 -15.76
N ALA A 175 11.36 -4.20 -16.20
CA ALA A 175 11.58 -2.93 -16.85
C ALA A 175 12.27 -3.16 -18.18
N GLY A 176 11.88 -2.39 -19.20
CA GLY A 176 12.47 -2.45 -20.54
C GLY A 176 11.80 -3.49 -21.44
N ALA A 177 12.46 -3.83 -22.54
CA ALA A 177 11.93 -4.76 -23.52
C ALA A 177 13.01 -5.75 -23.96
N LEU A 178 12.63 -7.01 -24.13
CA LEU A 178 13.56 -8.04 -24.60
C LEU A 178 14.02 -7.72 -26.03
N PRO A 179 15.32 -7.77 -26.32
CA PRO A 179 15.82 -7.62 -27.68
C PRO A 179 15.21 -8.68 -28.62
N PRO A 180 14.97 -8.37 -29.91
CA PRO A 180 14.37 -9.30 -30.88
C PRO A 180 15.30 -10.46 -31.32
N THR A 181 16.59 -10.40 -31.00
CA THR A 181 17.59 -11.45 -31.26
C THR A 181 17.83 -12.29 -29.98
N PRO A 182 18.42 -13.51 -30.05
CA PRO A 182 18.67 -14.31 -28.84
C PRO A 182 19.55 -13.53 -27.86
N ALA A 183 18.89 -12.89 -26.90
CA ALA A 183 19.52 -12.11 -25.86
C ALA A 183 20.00 -13.10 -24.81
N HIS A 184 21.31 -13.25 -24.68
CA HIS A 184 21.87 -13.91 -23.51
C HIS A 184 21.50 -13.06 -22.30
N SER A 185 21.02 -13.68 -21.24
CA SER A 185 20.69 -13.02 -20.00
C SER A 185 21.75 -13.31 -18.94
N ILE A 186 22.07 -12.29 -18.14
CA ILE A 186 22.94 -12.43 -16.97
C ILE A 186 22.04 -12.51 -15.75
N ASP A 187 22.18 -13.60 -15.01
CA ASP A 187 21.43 -13.88 -13.80
C ASP A 187 22.31 -13.61 -12.58
N THR A 188 21.92 -12.63 -11.76
CA THR A 188 22.54 -12.34 -10.47
C THR A 188 21.64 -12.89 -9.37
N PHE A 189 22.16 -13.87 -8.60
CA PHE A 189 21.42 -14.45 -7.50
C PHE A 189 21.33 -13.50 -6.32
N LEU A 190 20.11 -13.24 -5.85
CA LEU A 190 19.83 -12.45 -4.66
C LEU A 190 19.91 -13.38 -3.45
N ARG A 191 21.00 -13.31 -2.67
CA ARG A 191 21.27 -14.28 -1.59
C ARG A 191 21.46 -13.60 -0.23
N VAL A 192 20.96 -14.26 0.80
CA VAL A 192 21.25 -13.96 2.22
C VAL A 192 21.86 -15.22 2.83
N GLY A 193 23.17 -15.19 3.09
CA GLY A 193 23.92 -16.38 3.51
C GLY A 193 23.75 -17.54 2.51
N PRO A 194 23.31 -18.74 2.95
CA PRO A 194 23.09 -19.89 2.06
C PRO A 194 21.77 -19.83 1.28
N ARG A 195 20.85 -18.92 1.63
CA ARG A 195 19.50 -18.87 1.06
C ARG A 195 19.44 -17.95 -0.15
N VAL A 196 18.81 -18.42 -1.23
CA VAL A 196 18.52 -17.62 -2.43
C VAL A 196 17.10 -17.08 -2.33
N LEU A 197 16.94 -15.76 -2.30
CA LEU A 197 15.64 -15.08 -2.26
C LEU A 197 15.04 -14.91 -3.66
N GLY A 198 15.89 -14.78 -4.67
CA GLY A 198 15.46 -14.56 -6.05
C GLY A 198 16.62 -14.41 -7.02
N VAL A 199 16.30 -13.94 -8.22
CA VAL A 199 17.24 -13.70 -9.32
C VAL A 199 16.94 -12.33 -9.91
N LEU A 200 17.97 -11.49 -10.02
CA LEU A 200 17.97 -10.29 -10.84
C LEU A 200 18.52 -10.66 -12.21
N ARG A 201 17.66 -10.62 -13.24
CA ARG A 201 18.00 -10.99 -14.60
C ARG A 201 18.11 -9.76 -15.47
N VAL A 202 19.23 -9.56 -16.14
CA VAL A 202 19.40 -8.49 -17.14
C VAL A 202 19.69 -9.07 -18.52
N ALA A 203 19.10 -8.49 -19.57
CA ALA A 203 19.40 -8.88 -20.93
C ALA A 203 20.68 -8.20 -21.43
N GLN A 204 21.51 -8.91 -22.20
CA GLN A 204 22.65 -8.30 -22.89
C GLN A 204 22.20 -7.51 -24.12
N ARG A 205 23.00 -6.49 -24.49
CA ARG A 205 22.78 -5.67 -25.70
C ARG A 205 23.07 -6.45 -26.98
N SER A 206 24.10 -7.30 -26.96
CA SER A 206 24.54 -8.17 -28.04
C SER A 206 25.31 -9.36 -27.47
N VAL A 207 25.42 -10.45 -28.25
CA VAL A 207 26.15 -11.67 -27.88
C VAL A 207 27.65 -11.42 -27.62
N HIS A 208 28.21 -10.34 -28.19
CA HIS A 208 29.61 -9.95 -28.05
C HIS A 208 29.83 -8.75 -27.11
N ASP A 209 28.77 -8.25 -26.47
CA ASP A 209 28.81 -7.05 -25.64
C ASP A 209 28.62 -7.45 -24.16
N GLU A 210 29.73 -7.88 -23.55
CA GLU A 210 29.80 -8.19 -22.13
C GLU A 210 29.71 -6.90 -21.30
N LEU A 211 29.17 -7.01 -20.08
CA LEU A 211 29.15 -5.89 -19.15
C LEU A 211 30.59 -5.50 -18.79
N SER A 212 30.90 -4.21 -18.89
CA SER A 212 32.14 -3.65 -18.36
C SER A 212 32.26 -3.88 -16.85
N GLU A 213 33.47 -3.84 -16.29
CA GLU A 213 33.69 -3.97 -14.84
C GLU A 213 32.86 -2.97 -14.03
N ASP A 214 32.73 -1.73 -14.52
CA ASP A 214 31.90 -0.69 -13.91
C ASP A 214 30.40 -1.03 -13.95
N GLU A 215 29.89 -1.54 -15.07
CA GLU A 215 28.49 -1.97 -15.19
C GLU A 215 28.20 -3.17 -14.28
N ARG A 216 29.13 -4.13 -14.19
CA ARG A 216 29.03 -5.28 -13.28
C ARG A 216 29.05 -4.85 -11.82
N ALA A 217 29.93 -3.94 -11.43
CA ALA A 217 29.99 -3.41 -10.05
C ALA A 217 28.69 -2.67 -9.68
N ARG A 218 28.11 -1.90 -10.61
CA ARG A 218 26.80 -1.27 -10.43
C ARG A 218 25.67 -2.31 -10.28
N LEU A 219 25.66 -3.34 -11.11
CA LEU A 219 24.68 -4.43 -11.02
C LEU A 219 24.75 -5.17 -9.68
N GLU A 220 25.96 -5.50 -9.21
CA GLU A 220 26.18 -6.15 -7.91
C GLU A 220 25.73 -5.27 -6.74
N THR A 221 25.96 -3.95 -6.82
CA THR A 221 25.49 -2.99 -5.82
C THR A 221 23.96 -2.95 -5.75
N ILE A 222 23.29 -2.90 -6.91
CA ILE A 222 21.82 -2.91 -6.98
C ILE A 222 21.25 -4.24 -6.48
N ALA A 223 21.88 -5.36 -6.85
CA ALA A 223 21.50 -6.68 -6.35
C ALA A 223 21.60 -6.75 -4.81
N ALA A 224 22.68 -6.21 -4.22
CA ALA A 224 22.84 -6.16 -2.77
C ALA A 224 21.77 -5.29 -2.08
N GLN A 225 21.39 -4.15 -2.68
CA GLN A 225 20.30 -3.32 -2.16
C GLN A 225 18.94 -4.02 -2.27
N LEU A 226 18.70 -4.72 -3.37
CA LEU A 226 17.49 -5.50 -3.56
C LEU A 226 17.40 -6.64 -2.54
N VAL A 227 18.51 -7.32 -2.23
CA VAL A 227 18.59 -8.30 -1.14
C VAL A 227 18.14 -7.69 0.19
N LEU A 228 18.65 -6.51 0.55
CA LEU A 228 18.28 -5.82 1.79
C LEU A 228 16.79 -5.46 1.86
N VAL A 229 16.21 -5.01 0.73
CA VAL A 229 14.77 -4.70 0.64
C VAL A 229 13.93 -5.96 0.84
N LEU A 230 14.29 -7.06 0.19
CA LEU A 230 13.60 -8.34 0.31
C LEU A 230 13.68 -8.91 1.73
N GLU A 231 14.86 -8.87 2.35
CA GLU A 231 15.07 -9.33 3.72
C GLU A 231 14.24 -8.53 4.72
N ARG A 232 14.24 -7.20 4.60
CA ARG A 232 13.41 -6.33 5.44
C ARG A 232 11.92 -6.62 5.32
N ALA A 233 11.43 -6.83 4.09
CA ALA A 233 10.03 -7.14 3.86
C ALA A 233 9.63 -8.49 4.48
N GLN A 234 10.48 -9.51 4.33
CA GLN A 234 10.25 -10.81 4.96
C GLN A 234 10.25 -10.70 6.49
N LEU A 235 11.23 -10.02 7.09
CA LEU A 235 11.30 -9.83 8.54
C LEU A 235 10.08 -9.05 9.07
N ALA A 236 9.61 -8.05 8.31
CA ALA A 236 8.41 -7.30 8.68
C ALA A 236 7.15 -8.18 8.66
N GLU A 237 7.01 -9.05 7.66
CA GLU A 237 5.91 -10.00 7.55
C GLU A 237 5.95 -11.06 8.67
N GLU A 238 7.11 -11.62 8.96
CA GLU A 238 7.31 -12.54 10.08
C GLU A 238 6.95 -11.88 11.43
N ALA A 239 7.41 -10.65 11.64
CA ALA A 239 7.07 -9.89 12.84
C ALA A 239 5.56 -9.59 12.93
N ALA A 240 4.90 -9.28 11.82
CA ALA A 240 3.45 -9.08 11.78
C ALA A 240 2.69 -10.37 12.14
N ARG A 241 3.11 -11.53 11.58
CA ARG A 241 2.54 -12.85 11.89
C ARG A 241 2.71 -13.20 13.38
N MET A 242 3.90 -13.00 13.93
CA MET A 242 4.16 -13.24 15.36
C MET A 242 3.32 -12.34 16.26
N ARG A 243 3.16 -11.06 15.93
CA ARG A 243 2.30 -10.14 16.69
C ARG A 243 0.84 -10.57 16.67
N ALA A 244 0.33 -10.97 15.51
CA ALA A 244 -1.04 -11.47 15.39
C ALA A 244 -1.27 -12.73 16.23
N GLN A 245 -0.31 -13.67 16.23
CA GLN A 245 -0.35 -14.86 17.08
C GLN A 245 -0.29 -14.53 18.57
N ALA A 246 0.61 -13.63 18.97
CA ALA A 246 0.75 -13.21 20.37
C ALA A 246 -0.54 -12.53 20.88
N GLU A 247 -1.19 -11.71 20.05
CA GLU A 247 -2.45 -11.08 20.40
C GLU A 247 -3.59 -12.11 20.52
N ALA A 248 -3.64 -13.09 19.62
CA ALA A 248 -4.60 -14.19 19.71
C ALA A 248 -4.44 -15.01 21.00
N GLU A 249 -3.21 -15.37 21.37
CA GLU A 249 -2.93 -16.09 22.62
C GLU A 249 -3.21 -15.22 23.86
N ARG A 250 -2.92 -13.92 23.81
CA ARG A 250 -3.26 -12.97 24.89
C ARG A 250 -4.78 -12.91 25.12
N VAL A 251 -5.55 -12.80 24.04
CA VAL A 251 -7.01 -12.82 24.10
C VAL A 251 -7.48 -14.14 24.71
N LYS A 252 -7.04 -15.28 24.17
CA LYS A 252 -7.37 -16.62 24.69
C LYS A 252 -7.04 -16.78 26.18
N GLY A 253 -5.89 -16.31 26.64
CA GLY A 253 -5.51 -16.34 28.04
C GLY A 253 -6.42 -15.51 28.93
N ALA A 254 -6.79 -14.30 28.50
CA ALA A 254 -7.76 -13.46 29.20
C ALA A 254 -9.15 -14.12 29.28
N LEU A 255 -9.58 -14.80 28.21
CA LEU A 255 -10.85 -15.55 28.18
C LEU A 255 -10.84 -16.68 29.20
N LEU A 256 -9.80 -17.52 29.21
CA LEU A 256 -9.70 -18.64 30.15
C LEU A 256 -9.68 -18.17 31.61
N SER A 257 -9.04 -17.03 31.89
CA SER A 257 -9.01 -16.44 33.23
C SER A 257 -10.40 -15.97 33.67
N SER A 258 -11.13 -15.25 32.81
CA SER A 258 -12.50 -14.79 33.10
C SER A 258 -13.46 -15.96 33.30
N VAL A 259 -13.40 -16.98 32.44
CA VAL A 259 -14.24 -18.18 32.55
C VAL A 259 -13.97 -18.92 33.86
N SER A 260 -12.69 -19.05 34.25
CA SER A 260 -12.32 -19.69 35.51
C SER A 260 -12.88 -18.95 36.72
N HIS A 261 -12.93 -17.61 36.66
CA HIS A 261 -13.55 -16.81 37.71
C HIS A 261 -15.06 -17.04 37.76
N ASP A 262 -15.74 -16.97 36.62
CA ASP A 262 -17.19 -17.11 36.52
C ASP A 262 -17.69 -18.52 36.86
N LEU A 263 -16.85 -19.55 36.72
CA LEU A 263 -17.12 -20.91 37.21
C LEU A 263 -16.91 -21.05 38.72
N ARG A 264 -15.95 -20.30 39.30
CA ARG A 264 -15.59 -20.42 40.72
C ARG A 264 -16.68 -19.88 41.64
N THR A 265 -17.28 -18.74 41.30
CA THR A 265 -18.35 -18.13 42.09
C THR A 265 -19.52 -19.10 42.33
N PRO A 266 -20.11 -19.75 41.30
CA PRO A 266 -21.11 -20.80 41.47
C PRO A 266 -20.69 -21.90 42.43
N LEU A 267 -19.49 -22.41 42.18
CA LEU A 267 -18.95 -23.56 42.88
C LEU A 267 -18.77 -23.24 44.37
N SER A 268 -18.35 -22.01 44.70
CA SER A 268 -18.22 -21.55 46.09
C SER A 268 -19.58 -21.45 46.80
N VAL A 269 -20.63 -20.99 46.12
CA VAL A 269 -21.99 -20.91 46.69
C VAL A 269 -22.55 -22.32 46.93
N ILE A 270 -22.50 -23.19 45.91
CA ILE A 270 -22.91 -24.59 46.02
C ILE A 270 -22.17 -25.29 47.16
N LYS A 271 -20.84 -25.14 47.21
CA LYS A 271 -20.01 -25.76 48.24
C LYS A 271 -20.36 -25.23 49.63
N GLY A 272 -20.56 -23.93 49.79
CA GLY A 272 -20.95 -23.32 51.07
C GLY A 272 -22.30 -23.83 51.57
N ALA A 273 -23.32 -23.84 50.69
CA ALA A 273 -24.66 -24.33 51.04
C ALA A 273 -24.65 -25.82 51.40
N VAL A 274 -23.96 -26.66 50.62
CA VAL A 274 -23.81 -28.09 50.91
C VAL A 274 -23.02 -28.32 52.20
N THR A 275 -21.93 -27.59 52.44
CA THR A 275 -21.17 -27.70 53.70
C THR A 275 -22.00 -27.34 54.92
N ASN A 276 -22.84 -26.29 54.84
CA ASN A 276 -23.75 -25.93 55.92
C ASN A 276 -24.84 -27.00 56.15
N LEU A 277 -25.42 -27.53 55.08
CA LEU A 277 -26.44 -28.59 55.16
C LEU A 277 -25.91 -29.92 55.73
N LEU A 278 -24.61 -30.17 55.60
CA LEU A 278 -23.93 -31.37 56.13
C LEU A 278 -23.46 -31.21 57.58
N ASP A 279 -23.53 -30.02 58.17
CA ASP A 279 -23.12 -29.80 59.57
C ASP A 279 -24.18 -30.36 60.53
N GLU A 280 -23.88 -31.52 61.11
CA GLU A 280 -24.74 -32.22 62.08
C GLU A 280 -24.92 -31.45 63.40
N GLY A 281 -24.08 -30.45 63.68
CA GLY A 281 -24.14 -29.61 64.87
C GLY A 281 -25.20 -28.50 64.82
N VAL A 282 -25.83 -28.26 63.65
CA VAL A 282 -26.78 -27.17 63.45
C VAL A 282 -28.19 -27.71 63.20
N VAL A 283 -29.16 -27.27 64.01
CA VAL A 283 -30.58 -27.57 63.79
C VAL A 283 -31.17 -26.48 62.90
N TRP A 284 -31.44 -26.83 61.65
CA TRP A 284 -32.07 -25.95 60.67
C TRP A 284 -33.59 -26.03 60.78
N ASP A 285 -34.28 -24.89 60.71
CA ASP A 285 -35.70 -24.90 60.43
C ASP A 285 -35.97 -25.33 58.96
N ALA A 286 -37.21 -25.74 58.68
CA ALA A 286 -37.57 -26.31 57.39
C ALA A 286 -37.49 -25.29 56.24
N ASP A 287 -37.60 -23.99 56.53
CA ASP A 287 -37.57 -22.93 55.53
C ASP A 287 -36.13 -22.61 55.15
N THR A 288 -35.24 -22.41 56.13
CA THR A 288 -33.79 -22.20 55.88
C THR A 288 -33.17 -23.38 55.13
N ARG A 289 -33.56 -24.62 55.46
CA ARG A 289 -33.10 -25.81 54.73
C ARG A 289 -33.57 -25.80 53.26
N ARG A 290 -34.81 -25.37 53.00
CA ARG A 290 -35.34 -25.24 51.64
C ARG A 290 -34.61 -24.15 50.87
N ASP A 291 -34.33 -23.01 51.48
CA ASP A 291 -33.59 -21.91 50.86
C ASP A 291 -32.17 -22.34 50.43
N LEU A 292 -31.46 -23.08 51.29
CA LEU A 292 -30.13 -23.62 50.95
C LEU A 292 -30.18 -24.62 49.79
N LEU A 293 -31.20 -25.47 49.73
CA LEU A 293 -31.39 -26.42 48.63
C LEU A 293 -31.76 -25.70 47.32
N HIS A 294 -32.62 -24.69 47.37
CA HIS A 294 -32.94 -23.85 46.21
C HIS A 294 -31.71 -23.10 45.70
N ALA A 295 -30.87 -22.56 46.60
CA ALA A 295 -29.63 -21.90 46.21
C ALA A 295 -28.65 -22.84 45.48
N VAL A 296 -28.59 -24.12 45.88
CA VAL A 296 -27.78 -25.15 45.18
C VAL A 296 -28.35 -25.44 43.79
N ASP A 297 -29.68 -25.59 43.69
CA ASP A 297 -30.37 -25.90 42.45
C ASP A 297 -30.17 -24.77 41.41
N ASP A 298 -30.47 -23.53 41.81
CA ASP A 298 -30.34 -22.33 40.97
C ASP A 298 -28.91 -22.16 40.44
N GLU A 299 -27.92 -22.40 41.29
CA GLU A 299 -26.52 -22.21 40.94
C GLU A 299 -25.98 -23.37 40.07
N THR A 300 -26.51 -24.58 40.23
CA THR A 300 -26.21 -25.73 39.35
C THR A 300 -26.76 -25.48 37.94
N ASP A 301 -27.99 -24.98 37.87
CA ASP A 301 -28.64 -24.55 36.62
C ASP A 301 -27.85 -23.43 35.92
N ARG A 302 -27.36 -22.46 36.70
CA ARG A 302 -26.50 -21.38 36.21
C ARG A 302 -25.17 -21.90 35.66
N LEU A 303 -24.52 -22.83 36.36
CA LEU A 303 -23.28 -23.46 35.92
C LEU A 303 -23.49 -24.23 34.61
N ASN A 304 -24.59 -24.98 34.50
CA ASN A 304 -24.91 -25.75 33.30
C ASN A 304 -25.12 -24.84 32.07
N ARG A 305 -25.85 -23.72 32.24
CA ARG A 305 -25.97 -22.68 31.19
C ARG A 305 -24.61 -22.10 30.80
N LEU A 306 -23.72 -21.86 31.76
CA LEU A 306 -22.40 -21.29 31.50
C LEU A 306 -21.51 -22.26 30.70
N VAL A 307 -21.48 -23.55 31.08
CA VAL A 307 -20.75 -24.58 30.35
C VAL A 307 -21.33 -24.80 28.95
N GLY A 308 -22.65 -24.81 28.81
CA GLY A 308 -23.34 -24.90 27.52
C GLY A 308 -22.89 -23.79 26.56
N ASN A 309 -22.95 -22.54 27.00
CA ASN A 309 -22.52 -21.38 26.22
C ASN A 309 -21.05 -21.45 25.79
N LEU A 310 -20.17 -21.99 26.64
CA LEU A 310 -18.74 -22.15 26.32
C LEU A 310 -18.49 -23.23 25.27
N LEU A 311 -19.18 -24.37 25.38
CA LEU A 311 -19.09 -25.44 24.39
C LEU A 311 -19.63 -24.99 23.03
N GLU A 312 -20.72 -24.23 23.03
CA GLU A 312 -21.31 -23.66 21.82
C GLU A 312 -20.36 -22.67 21.14
N MET A 313 -19.76 -21.75 21.90
CA MET A 313 -18.74 -20.82 21.38
C MET A 313 -17.53 -21.57 20.79
N SER A 314 -17.04 -22.61 21.45
CA SER A 314 -15.93 -23.44 20.97
C SER A 314 -16.26 -24.16 19.65
N ARG A 315 -17.50 -24.64 19.51
CA ARG A 315 -17.97 -25.24 18.26
C ARG A 315 -18.03 -24.22 17.13
N ILE A 316 -18.52 -23.01 17.39
CA ILE A 316 -18.55 -21.92 16.40
C ILE A 316 -17.13 -21.54 15.96
N GLU A 317 -16.18 -21.42 16.88
CA GLU A 317 -14.78 -21.05 16.57
C GLU A 317 -14.02 -22.10 15.76
N SER A 318 -14.26 -23.38 16.04
CA SER A 318 -13.61 -24.48 15.33
C SER A 318 -14.17 -24.71 13.92
N GLY A 319 -15.23 -23.99 13.52
CA GLY A 319 -15.96 -24.24 12.27
C GLY A 319 -16.62 -25.62 12.23
N ALA A 320 -16.73 -26.29 13.38
CA ALA A 320 -17.29 -27.65 13.49
C ALA A 320 -18.83 -27.64 13.45
N VAL A 321 -19.46 -26.47 13.51
CA VAL A 321 -20.90 -26.31 13.33
C VAL A 321 -21.23 -26.50 11.85
N HIS A 322 -21.63 -27.71 11.48
CA HIS A 322 -22.41 -27.94 10.26
C HIS A 322 -23.86 -28.06 10.68
N PRO A 323 -24.64 -26.96 10.66
CA PRO A 323 -26.03 -27.03 11.04
C PRO A 323 -26.74 -27.96 10.06
N ALA A 324 -27.48 -28.94 10.58
CA ALA A 324 -28.44 -29.67 9.76
C ALA A 324 -29.57 -28.69 9.40
N ARG A 325 -29.40 -27.97 8.28
CA ARG A 325 -30.39 -27.00 7.80
C ARG A 325 -31.50 -27.72 7.07
N ASP A 326 -32.73 -27.29 7.31
CA ASP A 326 -33.91 -27.72 6.57
C ASP A 326 -34.89 -26.54 6.44
N TRP A 327 -35.95 -26.73 5.66
CA TRP A 327 -37.02 -25.75 5.52
C TRP A 327 -37.92 -25.78 6.75
N HIS A 328 -37.91 -24.69 7.52
CA HIS A 328 -38.69 -24.55 8.75
C HIS A 328 -39.68 -23.39 8.70
N ASP A 329 -40.81 -23.57 9.36
CA ASP A 329 -41.78 -22.50 9.65
C ASP A 329 -41.30 -21.70 10.86
N LEU A 330 -40.82 -20.48 10.61
CA LEU A 330 -40.32 -19.62 11.66
C LEU A 330 -41.42 -19.15 12.63
N GLY A 331 -42.67 -19.10 12.17
CA GLY A 331 -43.80 -18.71 13.01
C GLY A 331 -44.15 -19.77 14.05
N GLU A 332 -44.13 -21.05 13.65
CA GLU A 332 -44.26 -22.18 14.59
C GLU A 332 -43.14 -22.13 15.64
N GLN A 333 -41.91 -21.89 15.19
CA GLN A 333 -40.75 -21.84 16.06
C GLN A 333 -40.81 -20.66 17.06
N ILE A 334 -41.15 -19.45 16.60
CA ILE A 334 -41.36 -18.28 17.48
C ILE A 334 -42.46 -18.58 18.50
N GLY A 335 -43.56 -19.21 18.07
CA GLY A 335 -44.65 -19.62 18.95
C GLY A 335 -44.21 -20.62 20.03
N ALA A 336 -43.39 -21.61 19.66
CA ALA A 336 -42.84 -22.61 20.57
C ALA A 336 -41.93 -21.98 21.65
N VAL A 337 -40.99 -21.12 21.23
CA VAL A 337 -40.09 -20.40 22.15
C VAL A 337 -40.87 -19.47 23.07
N ALA A 338 -41.83 -18.72 22.52
CA ALA A 338 -42.72 -17.84 23.29
C ALA A 338 -43.51 -18.63 24.35
N ALA A 339 -44.05 -19.80 24.00
CA ALA A 339 -44.77 -20.66 24.94
C ALA A 339 -43.86 -21.21 26.04
N HIS A 340 -42.62 -21.58 25.71
CA HIS A 340 -41.62 -22.06 26.68
C HIS A 340 -41.24 -20.98 27.70
N LEU A 341 -41.16 -19.71 27.29
CA LEU A 341 -40.80 -18.59 28.16
C LEU A 341 -41.97 -18.00 28.98
N ARG A 342 -43.23 -18.36 28.68
CA ARG A 342 -44.42 -17.89 29.43
C ARG A 342 -44.33 -18.07 30.95
N PRO A 343 -43.89 -19.21 31.51
CA PRO A 343 -43.79 -19.39 32.96
C PRO A 343 -42.85 -18.37 33.63
N ARG A 344 -41.82 -17.90 32.91
CA ARG A 344 -40.85 -16.91 33.41
C ARG A 344 -41.33 -15.46 33.26
N LEU A 345 -42.31 -15.21 32.41
CA LEU A 345 -42.89 -13.88 32.19
C LEU A 345 -43.79 -13.41 33.35
N GLY A 346 -44.34 -14.34 34.14
CA GLY A 346 -45.26 -14.00 35.23
C GLY A 346 -46.47 -13.22 34.71
N ALA A 347 -46.69 -12.00 35.22
CA ALA A 347 -47.77 -11.12 34.78
C ALA A 347 -47.40 -10.23 33.57
N ARG A 348 -46.16 -10.31 33.07
CA ARG A 348 -45.69 -9.47 31.96
C ARG A 348 -46.37 -9.86 30.65
N PRO A 349 -46.92 -8.89 29.87
CA PRO A 349 -47.44 -9.16 28.54
C PRO A 349 -46.32 -9.47 27.53
N LEU A 350 -46.46 -10.59 26.80
CA LEU A 350 -45.66 -10.92 25.62
C LEU A 350 -46.55 -10.82 24.38
N ILE A 351 -46.21 -9.89 23.48
CA ILE A 351 -46.93 -9.65 22.23
C ILE A 351 -46.19 -10.39 21.11
N VAL A 352 -46.89 -11.27 20.39
CA VAL A 352 -46.34 -12.03 19.25
C VAL A 352 -47.08 -11.58 18.00
N ASP A 353 -46.36 -10.92 17.09
CA ASP A 353 -46.88 -10.41 15.81
C ASP A 353 -46.19 -11.10 14.63
N VAL A 354 -46.76 -12.25 14.24
CA VAL A 354 -46.20 -13.11 13.19
C VAL A 354 -47.31 -13.40 12.17
N PRO A 355 -47.15 -12.93 10.91
CA PRO A 355 -48.09 -13.24 9.84
C PRO A 355 -48.18 -14.74 9.58
N ALA A 356 -49.39 -15.25 9.36
CA ALA A 356 -49.63 -16.67 9.07
C ALA A 356 -49.11 -17.12 7.70
N ASP A 357 -48.80 -16.17 6.82
CA ASP A 357 -48.31 -16.38 5.45
C ASP A 357 -46.79 -16.22 5.32
N LEU A 358 -46.06 -16.35 6.43
CA LEU A 358 -44.60 -16.31 6.43
C LEU A 358 -44.01 -17.49 5.62
N PRO A 359 -43.10 -17.23 4.67
CA PRO A 359 -42.45 -18.29 3.91
C PRO A 359 -41.56 -19.16 4.82
N LEU A 360 -41.39 -20.43 4.42
CA LEU A 360 -40.41 -21.32 5.05
C LEU A 360 -38.99 -20.76 4.87
N VAL A 361 -38.17 -20.92 5.89
CA VAL A 361 -36.76 -20.47 5.90
C VAL A 361 -35.82 -21.67 6.00
N TYR A 362 -34.75 -21.67 5.20
CA TYR A 362 -33.77 -22.75 5.18
C TYR A 362 -32.68 -22.52 6.25
N VAL A 363 -32.95 -23.01 7.47
CA VAL A 363 -32.16 -22.73 8.68
C VAL A 363 -32.00 -23.98 9.53
N SER A 364 -31.17 -23.93 10.58
CA SER A 364 -31.14 -24.98 11.60
C SER A 364 -32.15 -24.64 12.69
N TYR A 365 -33.09 -25.56 12.94
CA TYR A 365 -34.08 -25.40 14.00
C TYR A 365 -33.41 -25.10 15.34
N THR A 366 -32.45 -25.91 15.77
CA THR A 366 -31.81 -25.78 17.08
C THR A 366 -31.08 -24.45 17.25
N GLU A 367 -30.41 -23.96 16.21
CA GLU A 367 -29.65 -22.72 16.28
C GLU A 367 -30.55 -21.48 16.31
N ILE A 368 -31.62 -21.48 15.53
CA ILE A 368 -32.59 -20.39 15.56
C ILE A 368 -33.37 -20.38 16.88
N ASP A 369 -33.68 -21.55 17.44
CA ASP A 369 -34.33 -21.67 18.75
C ASP A 369 -33.45 -21.05 19.84
N GLN A 370 -32.15 -21.31 19.77
CA GLN A 370 -31.13 -20.73 20.64
C GLN A 370 -31.02 -19.20 20.47
N VAL A 371 -31.04 -18.68 19.23
CA VAL A 371 -31.05 -17.22 18.97
C VAL A 371 -32.28 -16.56 19.59
N LEU A 372 -33.47 -17.11 19.31
CA LEU A 372 -34.73 -16.56 19.80
C LEU A 372 -34.80 -16.58 21.34
N THR A 373 -34.40 -17.71 21.94
CA THR A 373 -34.33 -17.86 23.40
C THR A 373 -33.36 -16.84 24.01
N ASN A 374 -32.15 -16.71 23.46
CA ASN A 374 -31.15 -15.76 23.97
C ASN A 374 -31.63 -14.30 23.87
N LEU A 375 -32.29 -13.91 22.77
CA LEU A 375 -32.81 -12.55 22.61
C LEU A 375 -33.95 -12.27 23.59
N LEU A 376 -34.89 -13.21 23.75
CA LEU A 376 -36.02 -13.07 24.67
C LEU A 376 -35.61 -13.14 26.13
N GLU A 377 -34.63 -13.97 26.51
CA GLU A 377 -34.06 -14.00 27.86
C GLU A 377 -33.32 -12.69 28.19
N ASN A 378 -32.60 -12.11 27.22
CA ASN A 378 -32.01 -10.78 27.40
C ASN A 378 -33.08 -9.72 27.60
N ALA A 379 -34.14 -9.71 26.77
CA ALA A 379 -35.27 -8.81 26.94
C ALA A 379 -35.91 -8.99 28.33
N LEU A 380 -36.14 -10.23 28.76
CA LEU A 380 -36.69 -10.55 30.08
C LEU A 380 -35.87 -9.95 31.22
N LYS A 381 -34.55 -10.12 31.14
CA LYS A 381 -33.59 -9.77 32.16
C LYS A 381 -33.34 -8.27 32.31
N TYR A 382 -33.31 -7.53 31.21
CA TYR A 382 -32.93 -6.10 31.22
C TYR A 382 -34.13 -5.14 31.20
N THR A 383 -35.35 -5.67 31.03
CA THR A 383 -36.57 -4.87 30.95
C THR A 383 -37.28 -4.79 32.31
N PRO A 384 -37.84 -3.63 32.71
CA PRO A 384 -38.69 -3.50 33.91
C PRO A 384 -39.95 -4.38 33.86
N ALA A 385 -40.32 -5.03 34.98
CA ALA A 385 -41.38 -6.05 35.09
C ALA A 385 -42.75 -5.63 34.52
N ASP A 386 -43.04 -4.33 34.54
CA ASP A 386 -44.29 -3.66 34.19
C ASP A 386 -44.43 -3.31 32.69
N THR A 387 -43.42 -3.58 31.88
CA THR A 387 -43.42 -3.23 30.45
C THR A 387 -43.49 -4.46 29.53
N PRO A 388 -44.14 -4.35 28.35
CA PRO A 388 -44.29 -5.46 27.43
C PRO A 388 -42.97 -5.86 26.77
N ILE A 389 -42.89 -7.12 26.34
CA ILE A 389 -41.91 -7.59 25.35
C ILE A 389 -42.68 -7.94 24.08
N GLU A 390 -42.13 -7.57 22.93
CA GLU A 390 -42.74 -7.83 21.63
C GLU A 390 -41.79 -8.65 20.76
N ILE A 391 -42.32 -9.63 20.05
CA ILE A 391 -41.60 -10.36 19.01
C ILE A 391 -42.42 -10.30 17.72
N ALA A 392 -41.81 -9.81 16.65
CA ALA A 392 -42.43 -9.67 15.35
C ALA A 392 -41.58 -10.31 14.26
N ALA A 393 -42.21 -10.86 13.23
CA ALA A 393 -41.52 -11.38 12.06
C ALA A 393 -42.17 -10.85 10.77
N ALA A 394 -41.35 -10.45 9.81
CA ALA A 394 -41.86 -9.96 8.51
C ALA A 394 -40.86 -10.27 7.39
N VAL A 395 -41.38 -10.46 6.18
CA VAL A 395 -40.56 -10.58 4.97
C VAL A 395 -39.87 -9.24 4.70
N ALA A 396 -38.56 -9.29 4.45
CA ALA A 396 -37.72 -8.15 4.15
C ALA A 396 -36.76 -8.51 3.00
N GLY A 397 -37.22 -8.28 1.76
CA GLY A 397 -36.46 -8.66 0.56
C GLY A 397 -36.43 -10.17 0.36
N ASP A 398 -35.24 -10.74 0.32
CA ASP A 398 -34.96 -12.18 0.20
C ASP A 398 -34.83 -12.91 1.54
N ALA A 399 -35.06 -12.21 2.66
CA ALA A 399 -34.93 -12.74 4.00
C ALA A 399 -36.20 -12.52 4.84
N VAL A 400 -36.31 -13.27 5.93
CA VAL A 400 -37.26 -12.99 7.02
C VAL A 400 -36.53 -12.22 8.11
N ARG A 401 -37.07 -11.08 8.50
CA ARG A 401 -36.57 -10.28 9.61
C ARG A 401 -37.40 -10.56 10.85
N VAL A 402 -36.75 -11.07 11.90
CA VAL A 402 -37.30 -11.17 13.24
C VAL A 402 -36.86 -9.97 14.07
N VAL A 403 -37.77 -9.37 14.82
CA VAL A 403 -37.54 -8.23 15.69
C VAL A 403 -38.01 -8.60 17.08
N VAL A 404 -37.09 -8.61 18.05
CA VAL A 404 -37.41 -8.63 19.47
C VAL A 404 -37.30 -7.19 19.98
N ARG A 405 -38.39 -6.64 20.49
CA ARG A 405 -38.47 -5.30 21.05
C ARG A 405 -38.72 -5.39 22.54
N ASP A 406 -37.94 -4.62 23.28
CA ASP A 406 -38.08 -4.43 24.70
C ASP A 406 -38.21 -2.94 25.05
N HIS A 407 -38.71 -2.66 26.25
CA HIS A 407 -38.88 -1.32 26.79
C HIS A 407 -37.94 -1.08 27.99
N GLY A 408 -36.75 -1.68 27.94
CA GLY A 408 -35.70 -1.52 28.92
C GLY A 408 -34.97 -0.17 28.85
N PRO A 409 -33.89 -0.02 29.62
CA PRO A 409 -33.10 1.22 29.70
C PRO A 409 -32.36 1.56 28.39
N GLY A 410 -32.40 0.67 27.39
CA GLY A 410 -31.67 0.79 26.14
C GLY A 410 -30.18 0.49 26.28
N ILE A 411 -29.46 0.60 25.16
CA ILE A 411 -28.02 0.35 25.09
C ILE A 411 -27.27 1.69 25.15
N PRO A 412 -26.23 1.84 25.98
CA PRO A 412 -25.43 3.06 26.03
C PRO A 412 -24.77 3.40 24.69
N ARG A 413 -24.65 4.69 24.38
CA ARG A 413 -24.01 5.17 23.14
C ARG A 413 -22.57 4.70 23.03
N GLY A 414 -22.22 4.13 21.89
CA GLY A 414 -20.89 3.57 21.59
C GLY A 414 -20.75 2.08 21.92
N LEU A 415 -21.76 1.45 22.55
CA LEU A 415 -21.79 0.01 22.79
C LEU A 415 -22.64 -0.78 21.79
N GLU A 416 -23.40 -0.12 20.91
CA GLU A 416 -24.38 -0.77 20.03
C GLU A 416 -23.77 -1.83 19.11
N LYS A 417 -22.53 -1.61 18.67
CA LYS A 417 -21.78 -2.61 17.87
C LYS A 417 -21.01 -3.61 18.74
N ARG A 418 -20.63 -3.19 19.95
CA ARG A 418 -19.77 -3.94 20.87
C ARG A 418 -20.53 -4.92 21.74
N ILE A 419 -21.84 -4.77 21.92
CA ILE A 419 -22.67 -5.74 22.67
C ILE A 419 -22.65 -7.14 22.06
N PHE A 420 -22.28 -7.28 20.79
CA PHE A 420 -22.08 -8.57 20.12
C PHE A 420 -20.63 -9.08 20.21
N GLU A 421 -19.72 -8.32 20.81
CA GLU A 421 -18.38 -8.80 21.14
C GLU A 421 -18.45 -9.68 22.40
N LYS A 422 -17.55 -10.66 22.47
CA LYS A 422 -17.54 -11.64 23.55
C LYS A 422 -17.29 -10.94 24.89
N PHE A 423 -18.06 -11.33 25.91
CA PHE A 423 -17.91 -10.87 27.30
C PHE A 423 -18.18 -9.37 27.51
N VAL A 424 -18.71 -8.67 26.50
CA VAL A 424 -19.10 -7.26 26.66
C VAL A 424 -20.44 -7.18 27.40
N ARG A 425 -20.49 -6.29 28.39
CA ARG A 425 -21.69 -6.01 29.20
C ARG A 425 -21.99 -4.51 29.17
N ALA A 426 -23.26 -4.14 29.07
CA ALA A 426 -23.69 -2.74 28.97
C ALA A 426 -23.69 -1.98 30.31
N THR A 427 -23.79 -2.67 31.44
CA THR A 427 -23.98 -2.05 32.77
C THR A 427 -23.06 -2.68 33.83
N PRO A 428 -22.44 -1.89 34.74
CA PRO A 428 -21.74 -2.40 35.92
C PRO A 428 -22.68 -3.17 36.88
N PRO A 429 -22.14 -3.98 37.81
CA PRO A 429 -22.85 -5.04 38.52
C PRO A 429 -23.73 -4.56 39.69
N GLU A 430 -24.43 -3.43 39.58
CA GLU A 430 -25.16 -2.88 40.74
C GLU A 430 -26.54 -3.50 40.99
N ARG A 431 -27.12 -4.30 40.08
CA ARG A 431 -28.31 -5.11 40.38
C ARG A 431 -28.35 -6.37 39.53
N HIS A 432 -28.07 -7.53 40.13
CA HIS A 432 -28.54 -8.90 39.79
C HIS A 432 -28.67 -9.33 38.31
N ALA A 433 -28.04 -8.64 37.36
CA ALA A 433 -28.11 -8.96 35.95
C ALA A 433 -27.06 -10.02 35.60
N ASP A 434 -27.26 -11.22 36.11
CA ASP A 434 -26.38 -12.39 35.91
C ASP A 434 -26.33 -12.86 34.45
N GLY A 435 -25.17 -12.74 33.80
CA GLY A 435 -25.02 -13.18 32.41
C GLY A 435 -23.56 -13.18 31.95
N THR A 436 -23.20 -14.19 31.17
CA THR A 436 -21.83 -14.46 30.70
C THR A 436 -21.29 -13.43 29.70
N GLY A 437 -22.17 -12.63 29.09
CA GLY A 437 -21.81 -11.75 27.96
C GLY A 437 -21.51 -12.53 26.68
N LEU A 438 -21.92 -13.81 26.62
CA LEU A 438 -21.75 -14.67 25.43
C LEU A 438 -23.01 -14.76 24.56
N GLY A 439 -24.20 -14.57 25.12
CA GLY A 439 -25.47 -14.81 24.40
C GLY A 439 -25.60 -14.05 23.08
N LEU A 440 -25.33 -12.73 23.08
CA LEU A 440 -25.40 -11.93 21.85
C LEU A 440 -24.25 -12.25 20.87
N ALA A 441 -23.08 -12.64 21.36
CA ALA A 441 -21.98 -13.08 20.52
C ALA A 441 -22.29 -14.42 19.83
N ILE A 442 -22.98 -15.35 20.53
CA ILE A 442 -23.50 -16.59 19.97
C ILE A 442 -24.57 -16.30 18.91
N CYS A 443 -25.51 -15.39 19.20
CA CYS A 443 -26.53 -15.00 18.23
C CYS A 443 -25.92 -14.49 16.91
N LYS A 444 -24.87 -13.65 17.00
CA LYS A 444 -24.12 -13.15 15.84
C LYS A 444 -23.27 -14.21 15.14
N GLY A 445 -22.84 -15.25 15.84
CA GLY A 445 -22.12 -16.37 15.23
C GLY A 445 -23.03 -17.32 14.44
N ILE A 446 -24.30 -17.41 14.84
CA ILE A 446 -25.33 -18.26 14.22
C ILE A 446 -25.95 -17.58 12.99
N VAL A 447 -26.36 -16.31 13.12
CA VAL A 447 -27.00 -15.51 12.05
C VAL A 447 -25.95 -14.94 11.11
#